data_AF-A0A1M5MDK0-F1
#
_entry.id   AF-A0A1M5MDK0-F1
#
_cell.length_a   1.000
_cell.length_b   1.000
_cell.length_c   1.000
_cell.angle_alpha   90.00
_cell.angle_beta   90.00
_cell.angle_gamma   90.00
#
_symmetry.space_group_name_H-M   'P 1'
#
loop_
_entity.id
_entity.type
_entity.pdbx_description
1 polymer ?
#
loop_
_entity_poly.entity_id
_entity_poly.type
_entity_poly.pdbx_seq_one_letter_code
_entity_poly.pdbx_strand_id
1 'polypeptide(L)'
;MVRIFKNIAILEGISYLVLFANMLLIKPTNLALYKTFLYPIGMTHGVLFIGYVALAFLITKSQKWSFGTLSIVLLASLLPLATFFVEKKYLQIPVNK
;
A
#
# COMPACT_ATOMS: atom_id res chain seq x y z
N MET A 1 6.82 5.81 -14.20
CA MET A 1 5.70 5.99 -13.24
C MET A 1 5.15 4.66 -12.71
N VAL A 2 4.78 3.69 -13.56
CA VAL A 2 4.23 2.39 -13.10
C VAL A 2 5.18 1.64 -12.15
N ARG A 3 6.49 1.62 -12.42
CA ARG A 3 7.49 0.98 -11.54
C ARG A 3 7.58 1.63 -10.15
N ILE A 4 7.42 2.95 -10.08
CA ILE A 4 7.38 3.69 -8.81
C ILE A 4 6.10 3.34 -8.05
N PHE A 5 4.95 3.35 -8.73
CA PHE A 5 3.68 2.96 -8.13
C PHE A 5 3.69 1.52 -7.61
N LYS A 6 4.28 0.58 -8.35
CA LYS A 6 4.51 -0.80 -7.89
C LYS A 6 5.33 -0.85 -6.60
N ASN A 7 6.43 -0.11 -6.52
CA ASN A 7 7.23 -0.06 -5.29
C ASN A 7 6.45 0.55 -4.13
N ILE A 8 5.70 1.65 -4.37
CA ILE A 8 4.84 2.27 -3.34
C ILE A 8 3.77 1.29 -2.88
N ALA A 9 3.09 0.59 -3.78
CA ALA A 9 2.07 -0.40 -3.44
C ALA A 9 2.61 -1.53 -2.56
N ILE A 10 3.81 -2.03 -2.86
CA ILE A 10 4.46 -3.06 -2.05
C ILE A 10 4.85 -2.50 -0.67
N LEU A 11 5.47 -1.30 -0.63
CA LEU A 11 5.88 -0.67 0.62
C LEU A 11 4.68 -0.33 1.51
N GLU A 12 3.59 0.14 0.91
CA GLU A 12 2.32 0.41 1.59
C GLU A 12 1.79 -0.88 2.25
N GLY A 13 1.67 -1.98 1.49
CA GLY A 13 1.23 -3.27 2.03
C GLY A 13 2.13 -3.80 3.14
N ILE A 14 3.46 -3.71 2.98
CA ILE A 14 4.42 -4.08 4.03
C ILE A 14 4.23 -3.21 5.28
N SER A 15 4.13 -1.88 5.13
CA SER A 15 3.95 -0.96 6.26
C SER A 15 2.64 -1.23 7.02
N TYR A 16 1.59 -1.65 6.31
CA TYR A 16 0.33 -2.05 6.91
C TYR A 16 0.47 -3.37 7.69
N LEU A 17 1.15 -4.37 7.13
CA LEU A 17 1.45 -5.63 7.84
C LEU A 17 2.29 -5.37 9.11
N VAL A 18 3.24 -4.44 9.05
CA VAL A 18 4.04 -4.04 10.20
C VAL A 18 3.19 -3.34 11.28
N LEU A 19 2.23 -2.49 10.90
CA LEU A 19 1.24 -1.92 11.84
C LEU A 19 0.43 -3.02 12.54
N PHE A 20 -0.07 -3.99 11.78
CA PHE A 20 -0.80 -5.13 12.33
C PHE A 20 0.08 -5.97 13.27
N ALA A 21 1.32 -6.25 12.89
CA ALA A 21 2.26 -6.98 13.74
C ALA A 21 2.53 -6.23 15.06
N ASN A 22 2.73 -4.90 15.01
CA ASN A 22 2.91 -4.08 16.22
C ASN A 22 1.66 -4.14 17.12
N MET A 23 0.46 -4.09 16.53
CA MET A 23 -0.80 -4.17 17.27
C MET A 23 -1.05 -5.56 17.87
N LEU A 24 -0.72 -6.65 17.17
CA LEU A 24 -1.02 -8.02 17.63
C LEU A 24 0.05 -8.58 18.58
N LEU A 25 1.32 -8.22 18.38
CA LEU A 25 2.44 -8.82 19.12
C LEU A 25 2.94 -7.93 20.26
N ILE A 26 3.07 -6.61 20.03
CA ILE A 26 3.69 -5.70 21.00
C ILE A 26 2.66 -5.08 21.92
N LYS A 27 1.50 -4.66 21.41
CA LYS A 27 0.44 -4.03 22.24
C LYS A 27 0.04 -4.87 23.47
N PRO A 28 -0.12 -6.20 23.40
CA PRO A 28 -0.53 -7.00 24.56
C PRO A 28 0.57 -7.16 25.61
N THR A 29 1.84 -7.07 25.22
CA THR A 29 3.00 -7.34 26.08
C THR A 29 3.60 -6.06 26.66
N ASN A 30 3.66 -4.99 25.87
CA ASN A 30 4.25 -3.72 26.29
C ASN A 30 3.59 -2.51 25.60
N LEU A 31 2.71 -1.84 26.34
CA LEU A 31 1.96 -0.69 25.83
C LEU A 31 2.83 0.55 25.56
N ALA A 32 3.89 0.76 26.35
CA ALA A 32 4.80 1.89 26.17
C ALA A 32 5.59 1.73 24.86
N LEU A 33 6.16 0.53 24.65
CA LEU A 33 6.88 0.19 23.42
C LEU A 33 5.99 0.25 22.19
N TYR A 34 4.76 -0.26 22.29
CA TYR A 34 3.75 -0.16 21.24
C TYR A 34 3.55 1.29 20.77
N LYS A 35 3.38 2.24 21.70
CA LYS A 35 3.17 3.67 21.37
C LYS A 35 4.39 4.28 20.70
N THR A 36 5.59 3.94 21.17
CA THR A 36 6.86 4.41 20.58
C THR A 36 7.01 3.99 19.13
N PHE A 37 6.64 2.75 18.79
CA PHE A 37 6.70 2.26 17.40
C PHE A 37 5.50 2.67 16.55
N LEU A 38 4.31 2.82 17.15
CA LEU A 38 3.09 3.16 16.43
C LEU A 38 3.22 4.48 15.67
N TYR A 39 3.79 5.52 16.29
CA TYR A 39 3.90 6.84 15.69
C TYR A 39 4.74 6.86 14.39
N PRO A 40 6.01 6.41 14.37
CA PRO A 40 6.81 6.42 13.15
C PRO A 40 6.29 5.45 12.08
N ILE A 41 5.82 4.26 12.46
CA ILE A 41 5.28 3.28 11.52
C ILE A 41 3.97 3.80 10.92
N GLY A 42 3.08 4.35 11.76
CA GLY A 42 1.80 4.92 11.37
C GLY A 42 1.96 6.12 10.42
N MET A 43 2.90 7.04 10.72
CA MET A 43 3.21 8.13 9.79
C MET A 43 3.76 7.62 8.46
N THR A 44 4.70 6.67 8.50
CA THR A 44 5.28 6.09 7.28
C THR A 44 4.19 5.46 6.41
N HIS A 45 3.31 4.67 7.01
CA HIS A 45 2.17 4.07 6.33
C HIS A 45 1.21 5.12 5.75
N GLY A 46 0.85 6.15 6.53
CA GLY A 46 -0.04 7.22 6.05
C GLY A 46 0.52 7.99 4.84
N VAL A 47 1.83 8.29 4.85
CA VAL A 47 2.51 8.93 3.71
C VAL A 47 2.51 8.01 2.49
N LEU A 48 2.79 6.71 2.68
CA LEU A 48 2.74 5.72 1.60
C LEU A 48 1.33 5.58 1.02
N PHE A 49 0.29 5.59 1.85
CA PHE A 49 -1.11 5.54 1.44
C PHE A 49 -1.49 6.76 0.59
N ILE A 50 -1.15 7.98 1.03
CA ILE A 50 -1.40 9.21 0.25
C ILE A 50 -0.65 9.15 -1.10
N GLY A 51 0.61 8.72 -1.08
CA GLY A 51 1.42 8.53 -2.28
C GLY A 51 0.81 7.50 -3.24
N TYR A 52 0.30 6.38 -2.70
CA TYR A 52 -0.42 5.36 -3.47
C TYR A 52 -1.65 5.94 -4.15
N VAL A 53 -2.53 6.62 -3.40
CA VAL A 53 -3.76 7.21 -3.94
C VAL A 53 -3.42 8.22 -5.05
N ALA A 54 -2.51 9.14 -4.80
CA ALA A 54 -2.10 10.14 -5.79
C ALA A 54 -1.54 9.50 -7.07
N LEU A 55 -0.64 8.53 -6.93
CA LEU A 55 -0.06 7.81 -8.07
C LEU A 55 -1.11 6.99 -8.82
N ALA A 56 -2.06 6.36 -8.13
CA ALA A 56 -3.14 5.60 -8.76
C ALA A 56 -3.95 6.49 -9.73
N PHE A 57 -4.33 7.70 -9.31
CA PHE A 57 -5.00 8.67 -10.18
C PHE A 57 -4.13 9.10 -11.36
N LEU A 58 -2.83 9.35 -11.13
CA LEU A 58 -1.90 9.77 -12.19
C LEU A 58 -1.69 8.69 -13.26
N ILE A 59 -1.60 7.42 -12.87
CA ILE A 59 -1.38 6.33 -13.82
C ILE A 59 -2.66 5.79 -14.45
N THR A 60 -3.84 6.12 -13.92
CA THR A 60 -5.16 5.66 -14.41
C THR A 60 -5.29 5.87 -15.92
N LYS A 61 -4.99 7.08 -16.41
CA LYS A 61 -5.05 7.40 -17.84
C LYS A 61 -4.02 6.63 -18.66
N SER A 62 -2.78 6.52 -18.15
CA SER A 62 -1.69 5.80 -18.82
C SER A 62 -1.96 4.29 -18.93
N GLN A 63 -2.62 3.71 -17.94
CA GLN A 63 -2.98 2.29 -17.92
C GLN A 63 -4.36 1.99 -18.55
N LYS A 64 -5.05 3.02 -19.06
CA LYS A 64 -6.42 2.92 -19.62
C LYS A 64 -7.39 2.23 -18.66
N TRP A 65 -7.23 2.46 -17.36
CA TRP A 65 -8.12 1.88 -16.36
C TRP A 65 -9.50 2.52 -16.43
N SER A 66 -10.54 1.70 -16.35
CA SER A 66 -11.90 2.18 -16.15
C SER A 66 -12.07 2.69 -14.71
N PHE A 67 -13.12 3.47 -14.47
CA PHE A 67 -13.46 3.94 -13.12
C PHE A 67 -13.64 2.76 -12.14
N GLY A 68 -14.19 1.63 -12.61
CA GLY A 68 -14.32 0.41 -11.79
C GLY A 68 -12.96 -0.17 -11.40
N THR A 69 -11.99 -0.21 -12.31
CA THR A 69 -10.63 -0.68 -11.99
C THR A 69 -9.94 0.24 -11.00
N LEU A 70 -10.05 1.56 -11.19
CA LEU A 70 -9.50 2.54 -10.24
C LEU A 70 -10.08 2.35 -8.83
N SER A 71 -11.41 2.19 -8.71
CA SER A 71 -12.05 1.93 -7.43
C SER A 71 -11.55 0.64 -6.77
N ILE A 72 -11.40 -0.45 -7.55
CA ILE A 72 -10.83 -1.71 -7.02
C ILE A 72 -9.40 -1.49 -6.51
N VAL A 73 -8.57 -0.75 -7.26
CA VAL A 73 -7.18 -0.45 -6.91
C VAL A 73 -7.10 0.38 -5.62
N LEU A 74 -7.98 1.37 -5.45
CA LEU A 74 -8.05 2.18 -4.24
C LEU A 74 -8.56 1.37 -3.04
N LEU A 75 -9.64 0.60 -3.22
CA LEU A 75 -10.19 -0.25 -2.16
C LEU A 75 -9.21 -1.33 -1.71
N ALA A 76 -8.40 -1.85 -2.63
CA ALA A 76 -7.36 -2.80 -2.30
C ALA A 76 -6.28 -2.23 -1.37
N SER A 77 -6.07 -0.91 -1.32
CA SER A 77 -5.16 -0.29 -0.35
C SER A 77 -5.69 -0.23 1.08
N LEU A 78 -6.98 -0.48 1.29
CA LEU A 78 -7.56 -0.53 2.63
C LEU A 78 -7.35 -1.89 3.30
N LEU A 79 -6.95 -2.91 2.54
CA LEU A 79 -6.72 -4.26 3.02
C LEU A 79 -5.23 -4.61 2.88
N PRO A 80 -4.55 -5.02 3.97
CA PRO A 80 -3.10 -5.19 4.00
C PRO A 80 -2.54 -6.22 2.99
N LEU A 81 -3.38 -7.14 2.50
CA LEU A 81 -2.99 -8.16 1.53
C LEU A 81 -3.47 -7.86 0.10
N ALA A 82 -4.43 -6.95 -0.09
CA ALA A 82 -5.04 -6.74 -1.40
C ALA A 82 -4.14 -5.87 -2.31
N THR A 83 -3.24 -5.06 -1.76
CA THR A 83 -2.26 -4.30 -2.55
C THR A 83 -1.26 -5.18 -3.29
N PHE A 84 -0.88 -6.32 -2.72
CA PHE A 84 -0.06 -7.32 -3.43
C PHE A 84 -0.80 -7.94 -4.63
N PHE A 85 -2.12 -8.14 -4.51
CA PHE A 85 -2.93 -8.61 -5.64
C PHE A 85 -3.02 -7.56 -6.74
N VAL A 86 -3.17 -6.28 -6.37
CA VAL A 86 -3.17 -5.17 -7.33
C VAL A 86 -1.85 -5.10 -8.09
N GLU A 87 -0.74 -5.23 -7.38
CA GLU A 87 0.59 -5.24 -7.97
C GLU A 87 0.72 -6.36 -9.03
N LYS A 88 0.33 -7.59 -8.67
CA LYS A 88 0.45 -8.75 -9.56
C LYS A 88 -0.49 -8.69 -10.77
N LYS A 89 -1.70 -8.17 -10.60
CA LYS A 89 -2.75 -8.20 -11.64
C LYS A 89 -2.74 -6.97 -12.54
N TYR A 90 -2.51 -5.78 -11.99
CA TYR A 90 -2.71 -4.53 -12.72
C TYR A 90 -1.41 -3.76 -13.00
N LEU A 91 -0.28 -4.12 -12.38
CA LEU A 91 1.01 -3.42 -12.54
C LEU A 91 2.06 -4.27 -13.24
N GLN A 92 1.63 -5.16 -14.14
CA GLN A 92 2.56 -5.93 -14.95
C GLN A 92 3.35 -4.99 -15.87
N ILE A 93 4.65 -4.90 -15.63
CA ILE A 93 5.57 -4.25 -16.55
C ILE A 93 5.64 -5.17 -17.76
N PRO A 94 5.34 -4.72 -18.99
CA PRO A 94 5.58 -5.52 -20.17
C PRO A 94 7.07 -5.87 -20.18
N VAL A 95 7.38 -7.16 -19.94
CA VAL A 95 8.71 -7.69 -20.16
C VAL A 95 8.91 -7.61 -21.66
N ASN A 96 9.76 -6.69 -22.10
CA ASN A 96 10.15 -6.58 -23.50
C ASN A 96 10.69 -7.96 -23.92
N LYS A 97 9.91 -8.69 -24.73
CA LYS A 97 10.36 -9.87 -25.45
C LYS A 97 10.94 -9.40 -26.78
#